data_AF-A0A960QPV1-F1
#
_entry.id   AF-A0A960QPV1-F1
#
_cell.length_a   1.000
_cell.length_b   1.000
_cell.length_c   1.000
_cell.angle_alpha   90.00
_cell.angle_beta   90.00
_cell.angle_gamma   90.00
#
_symmetry.space_group_name_H-M   'P 1'
#
loop_
_entity.id
_entity.type
_entity.pdbx_description
1 polymer ?
#
loop_
_entity_poly.entity_id
_entity_poly.type
_entity_poly.pdbx_seq_one_letter_code
_entity_poly.pdbx_strand_id
1 'polypeptide(L)'
;MSFESGSISCRISTFPHPIPDDAVEKFAGHAAPPLNTLGSGEIHGWVTGRHLLDRDLREDTASYAGYLRLTLMQAERKIPEPLLRAECKMEEIAELEASGRERLSAKIRSEIRKRVTERLLPDMPPNLKGIHFVYHKDTRFLYTSGMSDKQVDALSHSFQQSLGMMPILVTPDSAAILRNAGNPRDWSASSFSPEVDDDEATVTPGEDFLTWLWFVSEARGGTMVLDQLGTVAIMIDGPLTFFNEAGGAQEAVVRKGEPRLSAEAKTALMSGKKLRRAKLTLALDEERTWSTTIDSTFAFRGLKLPEGEKLDAVSKFQERQIYLDQFCGAFLDLYEIFCRERNNPTAWSATVQDLREWVRSRKTRN
;
A
#
# COMPACT_ATOMS: atom_id res chain seq x y z
N MET A 1 -6.92 -11.17 -11.33
CA MET A 1 -6.00 -10.16 -10.71
C MET A 1 -6.80 -9.21 -9.84
N SER A 2 -6.18 -8.51 -8.90
CA SER A 2 -6.89 -7.65 -7.93
C SER A 2 -7.77 -6.56 -8.58
N PHE A 3 -7.36 -5.97 -9.70
CA PHE A 3 -8.11 -4.89 -10.35
C PHE A 3 -9.38 -5.35 -11.08
N GLU A 4 -9.47 -6.61 -11.49
CA GLU A 4 -10.63 -7.14 -12.24
C GLU A 4 -11.72 -7.75 -11.36
N SER A 5 -11.35 -8.23 -10.18
CA SER A 5 -12.26 -8.99 -9.31
C SER A 5 -11.84 -8.91 -7.85
N GLY A 6 -12.82 -8.99 -6.95
CA GLY A 6 -12.57 -8.97 -5.51
C GLY A 6 -12.13 -7.59 -5.01
N SER A 7 -11.47 -7.57 -3.85
CA SER A 7 -10.93 -6.35 -3.26
C SER A 7 -9.58 -5.97 -3.87
N ILE A 8 -9.30 -4.67 -3.89
CA ILE A 8 -8.09 -4.09 -4.47
C ILE A 8 -7.12 -3.73 -3.35
N SER A 9 -5.86 -4.15 -3.45
CA SER A 9 -4.79 -3.53 -2.66
C SER A 9 -3.89 -2.79 -3.62
N CYS A 10 -3.73 -1.49 -3.40
CA CYS A 10 -2.95 -0.68 -4.31
C CYS A 10 -2.27 0.52 -3.64
N ARG A 11 -1.24 1.01 -4.34
CA ARG A 11 -0.64 2.33 -4.17
C ARG A 11 -0.87 3.14 -5.44
N ILE A 12 -0.93 4.46 -5.31
CA ILE A 12 -1.08 5.39 -6.42
C ILE A 12 0.29 5.98 -6.75
N SER A 13 0.61 6.06 -8.03
CA SER A 13 1.72 6.85 -8.53
C SER A 13 1.25 7.80 -9.62
N THR A 14 2.00 8.87 -9.82
CA THR A 14 1.87 9.81 -10.94
C THR A 14 3.15 9.79 -11.76
N PHE A 15 3.17 10.55 -12.84
CA PHE A 15 4.36 10.74 -13.65
C PHE A 15 4.65 12.23 -13.83
N PRO A 16 5.93 12.62 -13.99
CA PRO A 16 6.30 14.01 -14.27
C PRO A 16 5.76 14.49 -15.63
N HIS A 17 5.60 13.56 -16.58
CA HIS A 17 5.06 13.81 -17.91
C HIS A 17 4.06 12.69 -18.26
N PRO A 18 3.13 12.90 -19.20
CA PRO A 18 2.26 11.83 -19.68
C PRO A 18 3.06 10.63 -20.20
N ILE A 19 2.50 9.42 -20.05
CA ILE A 19 3.04 8.22 -20.70
C ILE A 19 2.94 8.45 -22.23
N PRO A 20 4.01 8.19 -23.00
CA PRO A 20 4.03 8.47 -24.43
C PRO A 20 3.10 7.52 -25.21
N ASP A 21 2.65 7.93 -26.40
CA ASP A 21 1.71 7.14 -27.22
C ASP A 21 2.32 5.82 -27.72
N ASP A 22 3.64 5.74 -27.84
CA ASP A 22 4.41 4.54 -28.20
C ASP A 22 4.72 3.62 -26.99
N ALA A 23 4.11 3.87 -25.83
CA ALA A 23 4.46 3.15 -24.60
C ALA A 23 4.29 1.64 -24.70
N VAL A 24 3.26 1.15 -25.42
CA VAL A 24 3.05 -0.30 -25.59
C VAL A 24 4.20 -0.94 -26.35
N GLU A 25 4.73 -0.29 -27.39
CA GLU A 25 5.91 -0.76 -28.13
C GLU A 25 7.14 -0.79 -27.21
N LYS A 26 7.34 0.25 -26.41
CA LYS A 26 8.44 0.33 -25.43
C LYS A 26 8.37 -0.76 -24.36
N PHE A 27 7.18 -1.05 -23.86
CA PHE A 27 6.95 -2.18 -22.94
C PHE A 27 7.18 -3.53 -23.63
N ALA A 28 6.76 -3.68 -24.89
CA ALA A 28 7.02 -4.88 -25.68
C ALA A 28 8.53 -5.14 -25.89
N GLY A 29 9.32 -4.08 -26.07
CA GLY A 29 10.79 -4.16 -26.11
C GLY A 29 11.43 -4.67 -24.80
N HIS A 30 10.70 -4.58 -23.69
CA HIS A 30 11.08 -5.06 -22.36
C HIS A 30 10.15 -6.18 -21.86
N ALA A 31 9.55 -6.93 -22.79
CA ALA A 31 8.71 -8.07 -22.45
C ALA A 31 9.50 -9.10 -21.63
N ALA A 32 8.79 -9.80 -20.73
CA ALA A 32 9.37 -10.89 -19.97
C ALA A 32 10.05 -11.91 -20.90
N PRO A 33 11.25 -12.41 -20.56
CA PRO A 33 11.88 -13.48 -21.32
C PRO A 33 11.12 -14.80 -21.12
N PRO A 34 11.26 -15.77 -22.04
CA PRO A 34 10.60 -17.06 -21.88
C PRO A 34 11.14 -17.85 -20.68
N LEU A 35 10.28 -18.61 -20.00
CA LEU A 35 10.67 -19.32 -18.76
C LEU A 35 11.82 -20.31 -18.91
N ASN A 36 12.09 -20.82 -20.11
CA ASN A 36 13.22 -21.71 -20.37
C ASN A 36 14.58 -20.99 -20.27
N THR A 37 14.61 -19.66 -20.23
CA THR A 37 15.83 -18.88 -19.96
C THR A 37 16.09 -18.70 -18.47
N LEU A 38 15.21 -19.20 -17.58
CA LEU A 38 15.38 -19.11 -16.13
C LEU A 38 16.48 -20.05 -15.64
N GLY A 39 17.62 -19.45 -15.28
CA GLY A 39 18.73 -20.11 -14.60
C GLY A 39 18.55 -20.16 -13.08
N SER A 40 19.66 -19.99 -12.34
CA SER A 40 19.68 -19.93 -10.87
C SER A 40 19.29 -18.57 -10.28
N GLY A 41 19.23 -17.53 -11.10
CA GLY A 41 18.82 -16.18 -10.71
C GLY A 41 17.32 -15.94 -10.82
N GLU A 42 16.96 -14.66 -10.96
CA GLU A 42 15.60 -14.19 -11.24
C GLU A 42 15.54 -13.62 -12.66
N ILE A 43 14.43 -13.85 -13.35
CA ILE A 43 14.08 -13.11 -14.57
C ILE A 43 12.86 -12.24 -14.30
N HIS A 44 12.78 -11.10 -14.98
CA HIS A 44 11.62 -10.21 -14.91
C HIS A 44 11.36 -9.55 -16.27
N GLY A 45 10.16 -8.99 -16.42
CA GLY A 45 9.79 -8.15 -17.55
C GLY A 45 8.28 -8.03 -17.70
N TRP A 46 7.84 -7.29 -18.70
CA TRP A 46 6.42 -6.99 -18.89
C TRP A 46 5.67 -8.15 -19.54
N VAL A 47 4.46 -8.36 -19.06
CA VAL A 47 3.44 -9.20 -19.68
C VAL A 47 2.12 -8.43 -19.68
N THR A 48 1.15 -8.88 -20.46
CA THR A 48 -0.18 -8.25 -20.43
C THR A 48 -0.83 -8.43 -19.05
N GLY A 49 -1.99 -7.80 -18.83
CA GLY A 49 -2.81 -8.15 -17.68
C GLY A 49 -3.29 -9.60 -17.70
N ARG A 50 -3.59 -10.22 -18.85
CA ARG A 50 -4.39 -11.46 -18.91
C ARG A 50 -3.82 -12.62 -18.06
N HIS A 51 -2.51 -12.89 -18.14
CA HIS A 51 -1.81 -13.86 -17.30
C HIS A 51 -0.29 -13.64 -17.29
N LEU A 52 0.41 -14.24 -16.31
CA LEU A 52 1.86 -14.07 -16.09
C LEU A 52 2.77 -14.63 -17.19
N LEU A 53 2.22 -15.27 -18.21
CA LEU A 53 2.97 -15.85 -19.34
C LEU A 53 2.66 -15.14 -20.67
N ASP A 54 1.82 -14.12 -20.63
CA ASP A 54 1.33 -13.45 -21.82
C ASP A 54 2.30 -12.36 -22.27
N ARG A 55 3.27 -12.78 -23.07
CA ARG A 55 4.37 -11.93 -23.56
C ARG A 55 3.99 -11.14 -24.81
N ASP A 56 2.77 -11.33 -25.30
CA ASP A 56 2.28 -10.76 -26.55
C ASP A 56 1.70 -9.36 -26.32
N LEU A 57 2.59 -8.38 -26.17
CA LEU A 57 2.27 -6.99 -25.87
C LEU A 57 1.99 -6.20 -27.16
N ARG A 58 0.71 -6.00 -27.45
CA ARG A 58 0.18 -5.15 -28.52
C ARG A 58 -0.87 -4.23 -27.95
N GLU A 59 -1.28 -3.22 -28.71
CA GLU A 59 -2.27 -2.25 -28.23
C GLU A 59 -3.58 -2.93 -27.78
N ASP A 60 -4.06 -3.93 -28.53
CA ASP A 60 -5.29 -4.67 -28.24
C ASP A 60 -5.19 -5.61 -27.02
N THR A 61 -3.98 -6.02 -26.64
CA THR A 61 -3.75 -6.95 -25.52
C THR A 61 -3.28 -6.26 -24.25
N ALA A 62 -2.57 -5.14 -24.39
CA ALA A 62 -2.07 -4.28 -23.32
C ALA A 62 -3.17 -3.37 -22.77
N SER A 63 -4.08 -2.91 -23.63
CA SER A 63 -5.20 -2.06 -23.25
C SER A 63 -6.46 -2.89 -22.97
N TYR A 64 -7.22 -2.52 -21.94
CA TYR A 64 -8.49 -3.15 -21.59
C TYR A 64 -9.49 -2.10 -21.12
N ALA A 65 -10.64 -2.01 -21.80
CA ALA A 65 -11.65 -0.96 -21.60
C ALA A 65 -11.11 0.48 -21.66
N GLY A 66 -10.08 0.73 -22.47
CA GLY A 66 -9.42 2.05 -22.57
C GLY A 66 -8.31 2.32 -21.55
N TYR A 67 -8.02 1.37 -20.67
CA TYR A 67 -6.95 1.48 -19.66
C TYR A 67 -5.74 0.65 -20.06
N LEU A 68 -4.54 1.19 -19.89
CA LEU A 68 -3.32 0.40 -20.04
C LEU A 68 -3.17 -0.51 -18.81
N ARG A 69 -3.21 -1.82 -19.02
CA ARG A 69 -3.22 -2.84 -17.97
C ARG A 69 -2.16 -3.89 -18.23
N LEU A 70 -1.02 -3.78 -17.55
CA LEU A 70 0.11 -4.70 -17.66
C LEU A 70 0.51 -5.27 -16.30
N THR A 71 1.39 -6.26 -16.33
CA THR A 71 2.00 -6.85 -15.13
C THR A 71 3.51 -6.90 -15.30
N LEU A 72 4.25 -6.45 -14.29
CA LEU A 72 5.66 -6.78 -14.16
C LEU A 72 5.76 -8.20 -13.60
N MET A 73 6.10 -9.16 -14.46
CA MET A 73 6.30 -10.55 -14.07
C MET A 73 7.69 -10.73 -13.49
N GLN A 74 7.80 -11.54 -12.44
CA GLN A 74 9.03 -12.00 -11.84
C GLN A 74 9.00 -13.52 -11.71
N ALA A 75 10.06 -14.20 -12.13
CA ALA A 75 10.19 -15.64 -11.98
C ALA A 75 11.54 -16.01 -11.37
N GLU A 76 11.50 -16.83 -10.33
CA GLU A 76 12.66 -17.38 -9.62
C GLU A 76 12.42 -18.86 -9.32
N ARG A 77 13.48 -19.65 -9.17
CA ARG A 77 13.38 -20.97 -8.55
C ARG A 77 13.54 -20.79 -7.04
N LYS A 78 12.62 -21.34 -6.25
CA LYS A 78 12.66 -21.19 -4.79
C LYS A 78 12.42 -22.52 -4.11
N ILE A 79 13.40 -22.96 -3.32
CA ILE A 79 13.27 -24.15 -2.47
C ILE A 79 12.35 -23.79 -1.30
N PRO A 80 11.26 -24.54 -1.05
CA PRO A 80 10.48 -24.37 0.16
C PRO A 80 11.34 -24.61 1.41
N GLU A 81 11.33 -23.68 2.37
CA GLU A 81 12.14 -23.78 3.59
C GLU A 81 11.92 -25.09 4.37
N PRO A 82 10.69 -25.66 4.49
CA PRO A 82 10.50 -26.97 5.11
C PRO A 82 11.24 -28.11 4.39
N LEU A 83 11.26 -28.11 3.05
CA LEU A 83 11.97 -29.10 2.25
C LEU A 83 13.49 -28.96 2.45
N LEU A 84 14.00 -27.73 2.36
CA LEU A 84 15.42 -27.45 2.57
C LEU A 84 15.87 -27.92 3.96
N ARG A 85 15.08 -27.64 5.00
CA ARG A 85 15.35 -28.09 6.37
C ARG A 85 15.37 -29.61 6.52
N ALA A 86 14.41 -30.31 5.92
CA ALA A 86 14.35 -31.78 5.97
C ALA A 86 15.58 -32.42 5.32
N GLU A 87 15.94 -31.95 4.12
CA GLU A 87 17.10 -32.46 3.35
C GLU A 87 18.43 -32.14 4.05
N CYS A 88 18.59 -30.93 4.61
CA CYS A 88 19.75 -30.61 5.44
C CYS A 88 19.84 -31.53 6.65
N LYS A 89 18.70 -31.80 7.30
CA LYS A 89 18.67 -32.63 8.51
C LYS A 89 19.07 -34.08 8.22
N MET A 90 18.66 -34.64 7.09
CA MET A 90 19.06 -35.98 6.66
C MET A 90 20.58 -36.07 6.45
N GLU A 91 21.19 -35.09 5.77
CA GLU A 91 22.64 -35.05 5.59
C GLU A 91 23.40 -34.81 6.89
N GLU A 92 22.86 -33.98 7.80
CA GLU A 92 23.44 -33.77 9.13
C GLU A 92 23.45 -35.07 9.97
N ILE A 93 22.37 -35.87 9.91
CA ILE A 93 22.31 -37.17 10.60
C ILE A 93 23.35 -38.13 10.04
N ALA A 94 23.45 -38.24 8.71
CA ALA A 94 24.44 -39.09 8.06
C ALA A 94 25.89 -38.66 8.40
N GLU A 95 26.16 -37.35 8.47
CA GLU A 95 27.49 -36.82 8.84
C GLU A 95 27.82 -37.07 10.32
N LEU A 96 26.84 -36.99 11.22
CA LEU A 96 27.03 -37.33 12.64
C LEU A 96 27.36 -38.81 12.80
N GLU A 97 26.61 -39.68 12.11
CA GLU A 97 26.84 -41.13 12.10
C GLU A 97 28.23 -41.48 11.53
N ALA A 98 28.63 -40.84 10.43
CA ALA A 98 29.92 -41.09 9.79
C ALA A 98 31.12 -40.54 10.58
N SER A 99 30.97 -39.38 11.23
CA SER A 99 32.05 -38.73 11.97
C SER A 99 32.15 -39.15 13.44
N GLY A 100 31.11 -39.81 13.98
CA GLY A 100 31.02 -40.21 15.39
C GLY A 100 30.92 -39.03 16.37
N ARG A 101 30.62 -37.82 15.88
CA ARG A 101 30.54 -36.60 16.70
C ARG A 101 29.16 -36.50 17.34
N GLU A 102 29.09 -35.94 18.55
CA GLU A 102 27.81 -35.62 19.18
C GLU A 102 27.10 -34.42 18.52
N ARG A 103 27.86 -33.49 17.94
CA ARG A 103 27.35 -32.25 17.33
C ARG A 103 28.17 -31.81 16.12
N LEU A 104 27.51 -31.22 15.13
CA LEU A 104 28.15 -30.58 13.99
C LEU A 104 28.44 -29.10 14.25
N SER A 105 29.57 -28.62 13.75
CA SER A 105 29.93 -27.20 13.81
C SER A 105 29.00 -26.36 12.92
N ALA A 106 28.92 -25.06 13.20
CA ALA A 106 28.16 -24.13 12.35
C ALA A 106 28.69 -24.10 10.91
N LYS A 107 30.01 -24.23 10.73
CA LYS A 107 30.65 -24.30 9.41
C LYS A 107 30.15 -25.51 8.61
N ILE A 108 30.16 -26.70 9.20
CA ILE A 108 29.72 -27.94 8.54
C ILE A 108 28.24 -27.84 8.15
N ARG A 109 27.38 -27.35 9.05
CA ARG A 109 25.95 -27.15 8.74
C ARG A 109 25.72 -26.17 7.60
N SER A 110 26.54 -25.12 7.51
CA SER A 110 26.49 -24.17 6.40
C SER A 110 26.91 -24.81 5.07
N GLU A 111 27.94 -25.67 5.09
CA GLU A 111 28.40 -26.41 3.91
C GLU A 111 27.35 -27.42 3.43
N ILE A 112 26.73 -28.16 4.36
CA ILE A 112 25.59 -29.05 4.08
C ILE A 112 24.46 -28.26 3.42
N ARG A 113 24.03 -27.14 4.03
CA ARG A 113 22.96 -26.30 3.48
C ARG A 113 23.28 -25.80 2.07
N LYS A 114 24.52 -25.39 1.80
CA LYS A 114 24.96 -24.95 0.47
C LYS A 114 24.86 -26.08 -0.56
N ARG A 115 25.40 -27.27 -0.26
CA ARG A 115 25.35 -28.44 -1.15
C ARG A 115 23.92 -28.89 -1.43
N VAL A 116 23.08 -28.95 -0.40
CA VAL A 116 21.65 -29.28 -0.55
C VAL A 116 20.96 -28.24 -1.44
N THR A 117 21.28 -26.95 -1.27
CA THR A 117 20.71 -25.88 -2.10
C THR A 117 21.13 -26.03 -3.57
N GLU A 118 22.42 -26.25 -3.84
CA GLU A 118 22.95 -26.45 -5.19
C GLU A 118 22.36 -27.68 -5.87
N ARG A 119 22.08 -28.75 -5.12
CA ARG A 119 21.40 -29.96 -5.62
C ARG A 119 19.94 -29.70 -5.95
N LEU A 120 19.19 -29.07 -5.06
CA LEU A 120 17.73 -28.98 -5.16
C LEU A 120 17.25 -27.83 -6.07
N LEU A 121 17.96 -26.70 -6.09
CA LEU A 121 17.49 -25.48 -6.76
C LEU A 121 17.22 -25.66 -8.26
N PRO A 122 18.07 -26.36 -9.06
CA PRO A 122 17.83 -26.55 -10.49
C PRO A 122 16.54 -27.34 -10.80
N ASP A 123 16.13 -28.23 -9.90
CA ASP A 123 14.95 -29.07 -10.06
C ASP A 123 13.66 -28.39 -9.55
N MET A 124 13.77 -27.28 -8.82
CA MET A 124 12.59 -26.55 -8.33
C MET A 124 11.83 -25.93 -9.50
N PRO A 125 10.49 -26.09 -9.59
CA PRO A 125 9.72 -25.43 -10.63
C PRO A 125 9.81 -23.90 -10.50
N PRO A 126 9.65 -23.15 -11.61
CA PRO A 126 9.59 -21.69 -11.57
C PRO A 126 8.45 -21.21 -10.67
N ASN A 127 8.75 -20.31 -9.74
CA ASN A 127 7.77 -19.58 -8.96
C ASN A 127 7.53 -18.22 -9.62
N LEU A 128 6.32 -17.97 -10.10
CA LEU A 128 5.95 -16.72 -10.74
C LEU A 128 5.21 -15.79 -9.78
N LYS A 129 5.56 -14.51 -9.83
CA LYS A 129 4.87 -13.40 -9.16
C LYS A 129 4.62 -12.28 -10.16
N GLY A 130 3.66 -11.42 -9.84
CA GLY A 130 3.32 -10.27 -10.67
C GLY A 130 3.07 -9.04 -9.82
N ILE A 131 3.58 -7.89 -10.27
CA ILE A 131 3.14 -6.58 -9.82
C ILE A 131 2.25 -6.01 -10.92
N HIS A 132 0.95 -6.03 -10.68
CA HIS A 132 -0.04 -5.55 -11.64
C HIS A 132 -0.12 -4.03 -11.60
N PHE A 133 -0.33 -3.40 -12.75
CA PHE A 133 -0.72 -2.00 -12.77
C PHE A 133 -1.87 -1.72 -13.74
N VAL A 134 -2.61 -0.66 -13.45
CA VAL A 134 -3.55 -0.03 -14.36
C VAL A 134 -3.19 1.45 -14.44
N TYR A 135 -3.03 1.97 -15.65
CA TYR A 135 -2.81 3.39 -15.90
C TYR A 135 -4.02 4.03 -16.55
N HIS A 136 -4.49 5.11 -15.95
CA HIS A 136 -5.59 5.93 -16.45
C HIS A 136 -5.03 7.19 -17.10
N LYS A 137 -5.31 7.38 -18.40
CA LYS A 137 -4.79 8.53 -19.15
C LYS A 137 -5.34 9.87 -18.63
N ASP A 138 -6.65 9.95 -18.39
CA ASP A 138 -7.30 11.21 -17.97
C ASP A 138 -6.86 11.68 -16.57
N THR A 139 -6.88 10.81 -15.56
CA THR A 139 -6.41 11.17 -14.20
C THR A 139 -4.89 11.18 -14.09
N ARG A 140 -4.18 10.54 -15.05
CA ARG A 140 -2.73 10.27 -15.03
C ARG A 140 -2.28 9.45 -13.83
N PHE A 141 -3.20 8.74 -13.19
CA PHE A 141 -2.88 7.84 -12.09
C PHE A 141 -2.45 6.47 -12.59
N LEU A 142 -1.39 5.97 -11.95
CA LEU A 142 -0.93 4.60 -12.03
C LEU A 142 -1.31 3.89 -10.73
N TYR A 143 -2.25 2.96 -10.81
CA TYR A 143 -2.60 2.09 -9.71
C TYR A 143 -1.76 0.83 -9.77
N THR A 144 -1.04 0.50 -8.70
CA THR A 144 -0.11 -0.63 -8.68
C THR A 144 -0.44 -1.57 -7.53
N SER A 145 -0.35 -2.88 -7.73
CA SER A 145 -0.54 -3.86 -6.66
C SER A 145 0.71 -4.07 -5.79
N GLY A 146 1.78 -3.29 -6.03
CA GLY A 146 3.03 -3.33 -5.27
C GLY A 146 2.87 -2.59 -3.95
N MET A 147 2.87 -3.34 -2.83
CA MET A 147 2.55 -2.80 -1.51
C MET A 147 3.77 -2.62 -0.60
N SER A 148 4.91 -3.19 -0.95
CA SER A 148 6.18 -3.02 -0.23
C SER A 148 7.14 -2.14 -1.00
N ASP A 149 8.10 -1.54 -0.30
CA ASP A 149 9.08 -0.64 -0.92
C ASP A 149 9.93 -1.39 -1.95
N LYS A 150 10.32 -2.65 -1.67
CA LYS A 150 10.96 -3.53 -2.65
C LYS A 150 10.16 -3.69 -3.95
N GLN A 151 8.82 -3.80 -3.87
CA GLN A 151 7.98 -3.91 -5.07
C GLN A 151 7.88 -2.57 -5.81
N VAL A 152 7.78 -1.45 -5.08
CA VAL A 152 7.79 -0.11 -5.66
C VAL A 152 9.11 0.19 -6.36
N ASP A 153 10.24 -0.20 -5.77
CA ASP A 153 11.57 -0.04 -6.35
C ASP A 153 11.74 -0.87 -7.62
N ALA A 154 11.33 -2.15 -7.59
CA ALA A 154 11.37 -3.04 -8.76
C ALA A 154 10.51 -2.50 -9.91
N LEU A 155 9.32 -1.97 -9.59
CA LEU A 155 8.44 -1.36 -10.56
C LEU A 155 9.07 -0.09 -11.13
N SER A 156 9.59 0.80 -10.28
CA SER A 156 10.23 2.06 -10.68
C SER A 156 11.42 1.84 -11.58
N HIS A 157 12.26 0.84 -11.26
CA HIS A 157 13.38 0.43 -12.11
C HIS A 157 12.90 -0.07 -13.49
N SER A 158 11.86 -0.91 -13.51
CA SER A 158 11.32 -1.46 -14.77
C SER A 158 10.70 -0.37 -15.66
N PHE A 159 10.00 0.61 -15.07
CA PHE A 159 9.50 1.79 -15.78
C PHE A 159 10.65 2.65 -16.31
N GLN A 160 11.72 2.86 -15.53
CA GLN A 160 12.89 3.59 -15.99
C GLN A 160 13.55 2.93 -17.20
N GLN A 161 13.70 1.60 -17.19
CA GLN A 161 14.26 0.87 -18.33
C GLN A 161 13.36 0.96 -19.56
N SER A 162 12.05 0.87 -19.38
CA SER A 162 11.10 0.76 -20.49
C SER A 162 10.74 2.11 -21.10
N LEU A 163 10.43 3.10 -20.26
CA LEU A 163 9.92 4.40 -20.67
C LEU A 163 10.93 5.54 -20.47
N GLY A 164 12.07 5.29 -19.82
CA GLY A 164 13.04 6.34 -19.48
C GLY A 164 12.59 7.27 -18.34
N MET A 165 11.53 6.90 -17.62
CA MET A 165 10.93 7.71 -16.55
C MET A 165 10.49 6.84 -15.38
N MET A 166 10.55 7.40 -14.17
CA MET A 166 10.10 6.74 -12.94
C MET A 166 8.71 7.24 -12.51
N PRO A 167 7.82 6.35 -12.06
CA PRO A 167 6.60 6.76 -11.38
C PRO A 167 6.93 7.44 -10.04
N ILE A 168 6.24 8.54 -9.74
CA ILE A 168 6.34 9.24 -8.46
C ILE A 168 5.23 8.69 -7.56
N LEU A 169 5.60 7.95 -6.52
CA LEU A 169 4.66 7.44 -5.53
C LEU A 169 3.92 8.60 -4.86
N VAL A 170 2.59 8.49 -4.76
CA VAL A 170 1.73 9.44 -4.03
C VAL A 170 1.78 9.09 -2.55
N THR A 171 2.68 9.74 -1.83
CA THR A 171 2.78 9.78 -0.37
C THR A 171 2.06 11.03 0.15
N PRO A 172 1.88 11.21 1.47
CA PRO A 172 1.35 12.47 2.01
C PRO A 172 2.09 13.71 1.45
N ASP A 173 3.43 13.73 1.50
CA ASP A 173 4.24 14.82 0.98
C ASP A 173 3.99 15.12 -0.51
N SER A 174 4.05 14.08 -1.36
CA SER A 174 3.87 14.28 -2.80
C SER A 174 2.41 14.52 -3.17
N ALA A 175 1.44 14.04 -2.39
CA ALA A 175 0.03 14.35 -2.55
C ALA A 175 -0.27 15.84 -2.29
N ALA A 176 0.35 16.44 -1.27
CA ALA A 176 0.19 17.87 -0.99
C ALA A 176 0.69 18.71 -2.16
N ILE A 177 1.85 18.36 -2.73
CA ILE A 177 2.41 19.00 -3.92
C ILE A 177 1.50 18.79 -5.13
N LEU A 178 1.06 17.56 -5.37
CA LEU A 178 0.15 17.19 -6.46
C LEU A 178 -1.15 18.00 -6.43
N ARG A 179 -1.66 18.30 -5.24
CA ARG A 179 -2.88 19.08 -5.01
C ARG A 179 -2.63 20.58 -4.86
N ASN A 180 -1.39 21.04 -5.04
CA ASN A 180 -1.01 22.45 -4.81
C ASN A 180 -1.44 22.95 -3.41
N ALA A 181 -1.37 22.07 -2.41
CA ALA A 181 -1.84 22.29 -1.05
C ALA A 181 -0.68 22.59 -0.07
N GLY A 182 0.40 23.18 -0.57
CA GLY A 182 1.60 23.50 0.21
C GLY A 182 2.58 22.33 0.36
N ASN A 183 3.57 22.52 1.24
CA ASN A 183 4.65 21.57 1.47
C ASN A 183 4.68 21.13 2.94
N PRO A 184 4.34 19.86 3.25
CA PRO A 184 4.31 19.36 4.62
C PRO A 184 5.63 19.47 5.40
N ARG A 185 6.76 19.64 4.71
CA ARG A 185 8.07 19.85 5.34
C ARG A 185 8.20 21.21 6.04
N ASP A 186 7.33 22.16 5.71
CA ASP A 186 7.33 23.49 6.30
C ASP A 186 6.45 23.55 7.57
N TRP A 187 5.81 22.44 7.94
CA TRP A 187 4.96 22.36 9.12
C TRP A 187 5.77 22.28 10.42
N SER A 188 5.32 23.01 11.45
CA SER A 188 5.81 22.86 12.82
C SER A 188 5.20 21.61 13.47
N ALA A 189 5.89 20.97 14.41
CA ALA A 189 5.32 19.85 15.16
C ALA A 189 4.03 20.24 15.90
N SER A 190 3.11 19.27 16.04
CA SER A 190 1.89 19.43 16.84
C SER A 190 1.55 18.10 17.50
N SER A 191 1.47 18.12 18.82
CA SER A 191 0.93 17.07 19.67
C SER A 191 -0.59 17.18 19.70
N PHE A 192 -1.26 16.08 19.38
CA PHE A 192 -2.71 15.95 19.55
C PHE A 192 -3.09 15.41 20.93
N SER A 193 -2.09 15.10 21.76
CA SER A 193 -2.32 14.74 23.15
C SER A 193 -2.46 16.00 24.00
N PRO A 194 -3.38 16.01 24.98
CA PRO A 194 -3.41 17.04 26.02
C PRO A 194 -2.29 16.88 27.08
N GLU A 195 -1.55 15.77 27.09
CA GLU A 195 -0.52 15.43 28.09
C GLU A 195 0.92 15.49 27.56
N VAL A 196 1.10 15.72 26.25
CA VAL A 196 2.41 15.76 25.60
C VAL A 196 2.55 17.11 24.91
N ASP A 197 3.66 17.79 25.18
CA ASP A 197 3.97 19.09 24.59
C ASP A 197 4.38 18.96 23.10
N ASP A 198 4.31 20.08 22.37
CA ASP A 198 4.57 20.09 20.92
C ASP A 198 6.05 19.83 20.56
N ASP A 199 6.97 20.09 21.48
CA ASP A 199 8.41 19.83 21.32
C ASP A 199 8.78 18.34 21.39
N GLU A 200 7.93 17.52 22.02
CA GLU A 200 8.05 16.07 22.03
C GLU A 200 7.37 15.41 20.81
N ALA A 201 6.63 16.17 20.00
CA ALA A 201 5.92 15.66 18.84
C ALA A 201 6.79 15.66 17.56
N THR A 202 6.52 14.71 16.67
CA THR A 202 7.12 14.66 15.33
C THR A 202 6.10 15.07 14.26
N VAL A 203 6.58 15.74 13.21
CA VAL A 203 5.79 16.03 12.01
C VAL A 203 5.71 14.77 11.16
N THR A 204 4.52 14.20 11.10
CA THR A 204 4.26 12.95 10.40
C THR A 204 2.98 13.12 9.57
N PRO A 205 3.06 13.68 8.35
CA PRO A 205 1.89 14.17 7.62
C PRO A 205 0.78 13.14 7.40
N GLY A 206 1.15 11.87 7.21
CA GLY A 206 0.19 10.77 7.06
C GLY A 206 -0.53 10.44 8.36
N GLU A 207 0.21 10.30 9.45
CA GLU A 207 -0.33 10.05 10.79
C GLU A 207 -1.15 11.24 11.30
N ASP A 208 -0.70 12.47 11.02
CA ASP A 208 -1.43 13.70 11.32
C ASP A 208 -2.80 13.68 10.63
N PHE A 209 -2.79 13.40 9.32
CA PHE A 209 -4.00 13.34 8.52
C PHE A 209 -4.97 12.25 8.99
N LEU A 210 -4.49 11.01 9.21
CA LEU A 210 -5.37 9.92 9.63
C LEU A 210 -5.97 10.18 11.03
N THR A 211 -5.22 10.80 11.94
CA THR A 211 -5.73 11.18 13.25
C THR A 211 -6.76 12.31 13.14
N TRP A 212 -6.49 13.32 12.32
CA TRP A 212 -7.45 14.38 12.01
C TRP A 212 -8.72 13.83 11.36
N LEU A 213 -8.61 12.88 10.43
CA LEU A 213 -9.75 12.27 9.76
C LEU A 213 -10.64 11.51 10.74
N TRP A 214 -10.04 10.83 11.73
CA TRP A 214 -10.78 10.19 12.80
C TRP A 214 -11.51 11.21 13.68
N PHE A 215 -10.83 12.28 14.06
CA PHE A 215 -11.44 13.39 14.79
C PHE A 215 -12.62 14.01 14.02
N VAL A 216 -12.46 14.31 12.74
CA VAL A 216 -13.55 14.81 11.88
C VAL A 216 -14.72 13.83 11.85
N SER A 217 -14.44 12.53 11.75
CA SER A 217 -15.46 11.47 11.72
C SER A 217 -16.34 11.41 12.97
N GLU A 218 -15.82 11.81 14.14
CA GLU A 218 -16.53 11.72 15.42
C GLU A 218 -17.02 13.08 15.95
N ALA A 219 -16.20 14.13 15.81
CA ALA A 219 -16.42 15.42 16.45
C ALA A 219 -17.00 16.49 15.51
N ARG A 220 -16.83 16.34 14.19
CA ARG A 220 -17.31 17.32 13.19
C ARG A 220 -18.44 16.78 12.31
N GLY A 221 -19.26 15.88 12.87
CA GLY A 221 -20.44 15.32 12.20
C GLY A 221 -20.14 14.23 11.15
N GLY A 222 -18.86 13.91 10.92
CA GLY A 222 -18.43 12.80 10.06
C GLY A 222 -18.87 12.88 8.61
N THR A 223 -19.13 14.08 8.12
CA THR A 223 -19.42 14.35 6.71
C THR A 223 -18.58 15.51 6.21
N MET A 224 -18.18 15.47 4.94
CA MET A 224 -17.44 16.54 4.29
C MET A 224 -17.99 16.78 2.89
N VAL A 225 -17.97 18.03 2.42
CA VAL A 225 -18.38 18.38 1.06
C VAL A 225 -17.14 18.39 0.18
N LEU A 226 -17.16 17.61 -0.89
CA LEU A 226 -16.13 17.54 -1.92
C LEU A 226 -16.68 18.10 -3.24
N ASP A 227 -15.90 18.92 -3.93
CA ASP A 227 -16.37 19.69 -5.09
C ASP A 227 -17.00 18.81 -6.19
N GLN A 228 -16.41 17.64 -6.48
CA GLN A 228 -16.86 16.76 -7.57
C GLN A 228 -17.85 15.68 -7.13
N LEU A 229 -17.86 15.32 -5.85
CA LEU A 229 -18.61 14.16 -5.33
C LEU A 229 -19.76 14.55 -4.39
N GLY A 230 -19.85 15.81 -4.00
CA GLY A 230 -20.83 16.29 -3.03
C GLY A 230 -20.48 15.85 -1.61
N THR A 231 -21.49 15.61 -0.79
CA THR A 231 -21.30 15.21 0.61
C THR A 231 -20.85 13.76 0.70
N VAL A 232 -19.68 13.53 1.31
CA VAL A 232 -19.16 12.20 1.65
C VAL A 232 -19.24 11.99 3.16
N ALA A 233 -19.81 10.87 3.59
CA ALA A 233 -19.74 10.40 4.95
C ALA A 233 -18.44 9.62 5.18
N ILE A 234 -17.80 9.88 6.32
CA ILE A 234 -16.49 9.36 6.68
C ILE A 234 -16.62 8.55 7.97
N MET A 235 -16.15 7.32 7.95
CA MET A 235 -16.07 6.48 9.14
C MET A 235 -14.70 5.84 9.26
N ILE A 236 -14.07 6.05 10.41
CA ILE A 236 -12.88 5.31 10.83
C ILE A 236 -13.32 4.13 11.70
N ASP A 237 -12.66 2.99 11.58
CA ASP A 237 -12.91 1.82 12.41
C ASP A 237 -11.66 0.95 12.59
N GLY A 238 -11.73 -0.03 13.48
CA GLY A 238 -10.61 -0.93 13.76
C GLY A 238 -10.38 -2.01 12.69
N PRO A 239 -9.22 -2.71 12.75
CA PRO A 239 -8.10 -2.52 13.68
C PRO A 239 -7.45 -1.13 13.61
N LEU A 240 -7.04 -0.59 14.77
CA LEU A 240 -6.32 0.68 14.86
C LEU A 240 -4.86 0.40 15.19
N THR A 241 -3.94 1.00 14.45
CA THR A 241 -2.50 0.98 14.75
C THR A 241 -2.04 2.40 15.01
N PHE A 242 -1.42 2.60 16.16
CA PHE A 242 -0.87 3.87 16.62
C PHE A 242 0.64 3.82 16.61
N PHE A 243 1.28 4.94 16.29
CA PHE A 243 2.72 5.06 16.27
C PHE A 243 3.19 6.41 16.86
N ASN A 244 4.31 6.39 17.57
CA ASN A 244 5.10 7.58 17.88
C ASN A 244 6.59 7.22 17.77
N GLU A 245 7.37 8.10 17.16
CA GLU A 245 8.83 7.95 17.03
C GLU A 245 9.56 8.42 18.29
N ALA A 246 8.98 9.39 19.01
CA ALA A 246 9.49 9.91 20.27
C ALA A 246 8.95 9.10 21.47
N GLY A 247 9.82 8.28 22.09
CA GLY A 247 9.59 7.66 23.41
C GLY A 247 9.03 6.22 23.42
N GLY A 248 9.48 5.44 24.42
CA GLY A 248 8.86 4.19 24.89
C GLY A 248 8.46 3.15 23.83
N ALA A 249 7.39 2.38 24.10
CA ALA A 249 6.81 1.44 23.13
C ALA A 249 6.24 2.22 21.93
N GLN A 250 6.90 2.07 20.78
CA GLN A 250 6.69 2.87 19.57
C GLN A 250 5.38 2.56 18.83
N GLU A 251 4.88 1.33 18.95
CA GLU A 251 3.68 0.87 18.24
C GLU A 251 2.65 0.29 19.21
N ALA A 252 1.38 0.68 19.06
CA ALA A 252 0.26 0.08 19.78
C ALA A 252 -0.81 -0.36 18.78
N VAL A 253 -1.35 -1.56 18.94
CA VAL A 253 -2.33 -2.14 18.01
C VAL A 253 -3.56 -2.58 18.78
N VAL A 254 -4.71 -1.99 18.46
CA VAL A 254 -6.01 -2.30 19.08
C VAL A 254 -6.88 -3.06 18.08
N ARG A 255 -7.37 -4.25 18.45
CA ARG A 255 -8.15 -5.14 17.58
C ARG A 255 -9.32 -5.77 18.34
N LYS A 256 -10.36 -6.17 17.59
CA LYS A 256 -11.59 -6.86 18.09
C LYS A 256 -12.44 -5.94 19.01
N GLY A 257 -13.73 -6.25 19.15
CA GLY A 257 -14.68 -5.42 19.92
C GLY A 257 -15.05 -4.12 19.20
N GLU A 258 -15.15 -3.02 19.95
CA GLU A 258 -15.32 -1.64 19.45
C GLU A 258 -14.01 -0.83 19.65
N PRO A 259 -12.94 -1.03 18.84
CA PRO A 259 -11.62 -0.41 19.07
C PRO A 259 -11.63 1.11 19.22
N ARG A 260 -12.58 1.79 18.58
CA ARG A 260 -12.74 3.25 18.70
C ARG A 260 -13.08 3.71 20.11
N LEU A 261 -13.82 2.89 20.87
CA LEU A 261 -14.29 3.21 22.21
C LEU A 261 -13.44 2.52 23.29
N SER A 262 -12.30 1.94 22.93
CA SER A 262 -11.47 1.20 23.88
C SER A 262 -10.61 2.11 24.75
N ALA A 263 -10.34 1.67 25.98
CA ALA A 263 -9.43 2.37 26.88
C ALA A 263 -8.01 2.46 26.30
N GLU A 264 -7.55 1.43 25.60
CA GLU A 264 -6.23 1.35 24.98
C GLU A 264 -6.07 2.39 23.86
N ALA A 265 -7.11 2.61 23.05
CA ALA A 265 -7.08 3.63 22.00
C ALA A 265 -7.00 5.03 22.60
N LYS A 266 -7.73 5.30 23.69
CA LYS A 266 -7.60 6.55 24.44
C LYS A 266 -6.19 6.71 25.00
N THR A 267 -5.67 5.71 25.71
CA THR A 267 -4.31 5.76 26.29
C THR A 267 -3.24 5.97 25.22
N ALA A 268 -3.36 5.36 24.04
CA ALA A 268 -2.42 5.58 22.94
C ALA A 268 -2.39 7.06 22.52
N LEU A 269 -3.55 7.67 22.30
CA LEU A 269 -3.68 9.10 21.96
C LEU A 269 -3.19 10.01 23.09
N MET A 270 -3.55 9.73 24.35
CA MET A 270 -3.07 10.48 25.53
C MET A 270 -1.54 10.40 25.64
N SER A 271 -0.91 9.29 25.24
CA SER A 271 0.56 9.17 25.20
C SER A 271 1.25 9.84 23.99
N GLY A 272 0.52 10.65 23.21
CA GLY A 272 1.06 11.36 22.04
C GLY A 272 1.15 10.51 20.76
N LYS A 273 0.71 9.25 20.77
CA LYS A 273 0.73 8.42 19.55
C LYS A 273 -0.36 8.87 18.59
N LYS A 274 -0.03 8.84 17.30
CA LYS A 274 -0.94 9.20 16.20
C LYS A 274 -1.36 7.96 15.44
N LEU A 275 -2.50 8.05 14.75
CA LEU A 275 -3.07 6.94 14.00
C LEU A 275 -2.25 6.67 12.73
N ARG A 276 -1.61 5.50 12.66
CA ARG A 276 -0.79 5.07 11.52
C ARG A 276 -1.55 4.19 10.54
N ARG A 277 -2.54 3.43 11.03
CA ARG A 277 -3.36 2.56 10.20
C ARG A 277 -4.76 2.39 10.80
N ALA A 278 -5.77 2.40 9.95
CA ALA A 278 -7.16 2.12 10.34
C ALA A 278 -7.98 1.59 9.17
N LYS A 279 -9.18 1.08 9.45
CA LYS A 279 -10.20 0.88 8.43
C LYS A 279 -10.88 2.23 8.15
N LEU A 280 -10.92 2.63 6.89
CA LEU A 280 -11.64 3.79 6.39
C LEU A 280 -12.85 3.31 5.59
N THR A 281 -14.01 3.89 5.85
CA THR A 281 -15.20 3.77 5.02
C THR A 281 -15.60 5.15 4.53
N LEU A 282 -15.77 5.30 3.22
CA LEU A 282 -16.32 6.50 2.58
C LEU A 282 -17.65 6.11 1.97
N ALA A 283 -18.70 6.88 2.22
CA ALA A 283 -20.01 6.65 1.62
C ALA A 283 -20.55 7.96 1.03
N LEU A 284 -20.88 7.95 -0.26
CA LEU A 284 -21.60 9.07 -0.89
C LEU A 284 -23.11 8.92 -0.67
N ASP A 285 -23.59 7.68 -0.72
CA ASP A 285 -24.95 7.25 -0.43
C ASP A 285 -24.97 5.76 -0.06
N GLU A 286 -26.17 5.16 0.04
CA GLU A 286 -26.36 3.77 0.42
C GLU A 286 -25.77 2.77 -0.58
N GLU A 287 -25.71 3.11 -1.87
CA GLU A 287 -25.22 2.23 -2.93
C GLU A 287 -23.73 2.45 -3.19
N ARG A 288 -23.24 3.68 -3.02
CA ARG A 288 -21.85 4.10 -3.25
C ARG A 288 -21.08 4.18 -1.95
N THR A 289 -20.69 3.01 -1.46
CA THR A 289 -19.86 2.85 -0.26
C THR A 289 -18.56 2.10 -0.57
N TRP A 290 -17.43 2.69 -0.17
CA TRP A 290 -16.09 2.11 -0.24
C TRP A 290 -15.57 1.77 1.14
N SER A 291 -14.85 0.67 1.28
CA SER A 291 -14.16 0.36 2.54
C SER A 291 -12.77 -0.23 2.31
N THR A 292 -11.78 0.25 3.05
CA THR A 292 -10.38 -0.20 2.92
C THR A 292 -9.66 -0.10 4.25
N THR A 293 -8.58 -0.85 4.43
CA THR A 293 -7.57 -0.47 5.43
C THR A 293 -6.60 0.51 4.79
N ILE A 294 -6.42 1.67 5.41
CA ILE A 294 -5.51 2.74 4.97
C ILE A 294 -4.30 2.83 5.89
N ASP A 295 -3.13 2.99 5.30
CA ASP A 295 -1.86 3.27 5.97
C ASP A 295 -1.49 4.75 5.83
N SER A 296 -0.77 5.32 6.81
CA SER A 296 -0.28 6.70 6.75
C SER A 296 0.59 6.98 5.51
N THR A 297 1.19 5.95 4.92
CA THR A 297 1.93 6.02 3.66
C THR A 297 1.05 6.04 2.39
N PHE A 298 -0.27 6.20 2.54
CA PHE A 298 -1.28 6.20 1.47
C PHE A 298 -1.35 4.87 0.70
N ALA A 299 -1.10 3.77 1.40
CA ALA A 299 -1.27 2.42 0.89
C ALA A 299 -2.69 1.89 1.21
N PHE A 300 -3.47 1.53 0.19
CA PHE A 300 -4.81 0.98 0.35
C PHE A 300 -4.77 -0.55 0.36
N ARG A 301 -5.35 -1.18 1.38
CA ARG A 301 -5.33 -2.63 1.57
C ARG A 301 -6.76 -3.17 1.59
N GLY A 302 -7.06 -4.03 0.62
CA GLY A 302 -8.34 -4.71 0.53
C GLY A 302 -9.53 -3.76 0.32
N LEU A 303 -9.33 -2.69 -0.45
CA LEU A 303 -10.37 -1.77 -0.90
C LEU A 303 -11.52 -2.55 -1.55
N LYS A 304 -12.67 -2.54 -0.89
CA LYS A 304 -13.94 -2.98 -1.43
C LYS A 304 -14.57 -1.79 -2.14
N LEU A 305 -14.88 -1.99 -3.41
CA LEU A 305 -15.65 -1.05 -4.22
C LEU A 305 -17.15 -1.27 -3.96
N PRO A 306 -17.99 -0.27 -4.29
CA PRO A 306 -19.44 -0.43 -4.36
C PRO A 306 -19.87 -1.67 -5.13
N GLU A 307 -21.07 -2.19 -4.82
CA GLU A 307 -21.67 -3.25 -5.64
C GLU A 307 -21.99 -2.69 -7.02
N GLY A 308 -21.41 -3.32 -8.04
CA GLY A 308 -21.61 -2.93 -9.43
C GLY A 308 -22.79 -3.65 -10.08
N GLU A 309 -23.19 -3.15 -11.24
CA GLU A 309 -24.25 -3.76 -12.03
C GLU A 309 -23.85 -5.14 -12.61
N LYS A 310 -24.84 -5.93 -13.02
CA LYS A 310 -24.61 -7.18 -13.76
C LYS A 310 -24.23 -6.86 -15.21
N LEU A 311 -22.95 -6.61 -15.43
CA LEU A 311 -22.38 -6.22 -16.70
C LEU A 311 -21.56 -7.34 -17.35
N ASP A 312 -21.23 -7.18 -18.63
CA ASP A 312 -20.20 -8.00 -19.29
C ASP A 312 -18.80 -7.71 -18.69
N ALA A 313 -17.80 -8.52 -19.05
CA ALA A 313 -16.47 -8.44 -18.45
C ALA A 313 -15.75 -7.11 -18.70
N VAL A 314 -15.98 -6.45 -19.84
CA VAL A 314 -15.31 -5.18 -20.19
C VAL A 314 -15.95 -4.04 -19.41
N SER A 315 -17.29 -3.95 -19.47
CA SER A 315 -18.06 -2.92 -18.77
C SER A 315 -17.89 -3.02 -17.25
N LYS A 316 -17.86 -4.23 -16.69
CA LYS A 316 -17.57 -4.45 -15.26
C LYS A 316 -16.18 -3.97 -14.86
N PHE A 317 -15.17 -4.16 -15.70
CA PHE A 317 -13.84 -3.67 -15.39
C PHE A 317 -13.76 -2.15 -15.44
N GLN A 318 -14.40 -1.54 -16.43
CA GLN A 318 -14.50 -0.09 -16.57
C GLN A 318 -15.17 0.54 -15.34
N GLU A 319 -16.33 0.02 -14.93
CA GLU A 319 -17.05 0.47 -13.73
C GLU A 319 -16.16 0.39 -12.48
N ARG A 320 -15.41 -0.71 -12.32
CA ARG A 320 -14.46 -0.85 -11.20
C ARG A 320 -13.34 0.18 -11.23
N GLN A 321 -12.85 0.56 -12.42
CA GLN A 321 -11.84 1.61 -12.52
C GLN A 321 -12.45 2.96 -12.14
N ILE A 322 -13.65 3.27 -12.63
CA ILE A 322 -14.38 4.49 -12.25
C ILE A 322 -14.55 4.58 -10.72
N TYR A 323 -14.97 3.51 -10.06
CA TYR A 323 -15.09 3.49 -8.60
C TYR A 323 -13.74 3.62 -7.89
N LEU A 324 -12.66 3.11 -8.47
CA LEU A 324 -11.30 3.28 -7.93
C LEU A 324 -10.86 4.74 -8.04
N ASP A 325 -11.05 5.37 -9.20
CA ASP A 325 -10.74 6.80 -9.41
C ASP A 325 -11.55 7.69 -8.47
N GLN A 326 -12.85 7.46 -8.34
CA GLN A 326 -13.72 8.21 -7.44
C GLN A 326 -13.23 8.13 -5.99
N PHE A 327 -12.92 6.93 -5.49
CA PHE A 327 -12.42 6.76 -4.13
C PHE A 327 -11.07 7.45 -3.92
N CYS A 328 -10.13 7.25 -4.84
CA CYS A 328 -8.80 7.84 -4.72
C CYS A 328 -8.83 9.36 -4.87
N GLY A 329 -9.68 9.89 -5.76
CA GLY A 329 -9.98 11.31 -5.89
C GLY A 329 -10.51 11.87 -4.57
N ALA A 330 -11.58 11.26 -4.03
CA ALA A 330 -12.18 11.67 -2.77
C ALA A 330 -11.18 11.68 -1.61
N PHE A 331 -10.37 10.63 -1.49
CA PHE A 331 -9.35 10.53 -0.45
C PHE A 331 -8.31 11.65 -0.54
N LEU A 332 -7.85 11.96 -1.76
CA LEU A 332 -6.89 13.03 -2.00
C LEU A 332 -7.51 14.43 -1.82
N ASP A 333 -8.80 14.61 -2.13
CA ASP A 333 -9.53 15.85 -1.85
C ASP A 333 -9.67 16.08 -0.34
N LEU A 334 -9.96 15.02 0.44
CA LEU A 334 -9.98 15.08 1.91
C LEU A 334 -8.60 15.47 2.46
N TYR A 335 -7.52 14.93 1.88
CA TYR A 335 -6.17 15.29 2.26
C TYR A 335 -5.84 16.74 1.91
N GLU A 336 -6.27 17.23 0.75
CA GLU A 336 -6.12 18.63 0.36
C GLU A 336 -6.84 19.57 1.35
N ILE A 337 -8.06 19.24 1.78
CA ILE A 337 -8.78 20.04 2.79
C ILE A 337 -8.00 20.07 4.10
N PHE A 338 -7.50 18.91 4.56
CA PHE A 338 -6.64 18.84 5.72
C PHE A 338 -5.39 19.72 5.57
N CYS A 339 -4.67 19.65 4.44
CA CYS A 339 -3.49 20.47 4.19
C CYS A 339 -3.81 21.98 4.22
N ARG A 340 -4.93 22.40 3.63
CA ARG A 340 -5.38 23.81 3.67
C ARG A 340 -5.64 24.29 5.09
N GLU A 341 -6.31 23.48 5.91
CA GLU A 341 -6.54 23.78 7.33
C GLU A 341 -5.22 23.81 8.12
N ARG A 342 -4.34 22.84 7.85
CA ARG A 342 -3.02 22.70 8.47
C ARG A 342 -2.07 23.85 8.17
N ASN A 343 -2.14 24.42 6.96
CA ASN A 343 -1.33 25.55 6.52
C ASN A 343 -1.84 26.90 7.04
N ASN A 344 -3.03 26.96 7.63
CA ASN A 344 -3.57 28.17 8.22
C ASN A 344 -3.26 28.17 9.73
N PRO A 345 -2.30 28.98 10.23
CA PRO A 345 -1.85 28.89 11.62
C PRO A 345 -2.97 29.13 12.65
N THR A 346 -3.88 30.06 12.36
CA THR A 346 -5.01 30.38 13.24
C THR A 346 -6.02 29.24 13.29
N ALA A 347 -6.40 28.71 12.12
CA ALA A 347 -7.32 27.58 12.05
C ALA A 347 -6.71 26.32 12.65
N TRP A 348 -5.44 26.04 12.34
CA TRP A 348 -4.72 24.90 12.85
C TRP A 348 -4.59 24.91 14.38
N SER A 349 -4.28 26.08 14.97
CA SER A 349 -4.19 26.21 16.42
C SER A 349 -5.53 25.89 17.11
N ALA A 350 -6.65 26.38 16.57
CA ALA A 350 -7.98 26.04 17.07
C ALA A 350 -8.28 24.54 16.91
N THR A 351 -7.97 23.96 15.75
CA THR A 351 -8.17 22.53 15.48
C THR A 351 -7.36 21.64 16.42
N VAL A 352 -6.12 22.00 16.73
CA VAL A 352 -5.29 21.26 17.70
C VAL A 352 -5.89 21.32 19.10
N GLN A 353 -6.45 22.47 19.51
CA GLN A 353 -7.16 22.57 20.79
C GLN A 353 -8.40 21.66 20.82
N ASP A 354 -9.22 21.67 19.77
CA ASP A 354 -10.39 20.79 19.66
C ASP A 354 -9.99 19.31 19.66
N LEU A 355 -8.91 18.96 18.94
CA LEU A 355 -8.34 17.61 18.91
C LEU A 355 -7.94 17.15 20.32
N ARG A 356 -7.21 17.98 21.06
CA ARG A 356 -6.78 17.66 22.44
C ARG A 356 -7.98 17.47 23.36
N GLU A 357 -9.01 18.29 23.22
CA GLU A 357 -10.25 18.15 24.01
C GLU A 357 -11.04 16.90 23.61
N TRP A 358 -11.11 16.57 22.33
CA TRP A 358 -11.69 15.31 21.86
C TRP A 358 -10.95 14.10 22.43
N VAL A 359 -9.61 14.10 22.42
CA VAL A 359 -8.78 13.05 23.04
C VAL A 359 -9.06 12.93 24.54
N ARG A 360 -9.13 14.05 25.26
CA ARG A 360 -9.41 14.10 26.71
C ARG A 360 -10.80 13.54 27.03
N SER A 361 -11.81 13.93 26.26
CA SER A 361 -13.23 13.62 26.50
C SER A 361 -13.68 12.27 25.94
N ARG A 362 -12.81 11.51 25.24
CA ARG A 362 -13.15 10.17 24.72
C ARG A 362 -13.77 9.29 25.81
N LYS A 363 -14.99 8.81 25.58
CA LYS A 363 -15.65 7.81 26.42
C LYS A 363 -15.04 6.45 26.14
N THR A 364 -14.63 5.75 27.19
CA THR A 364 -14.05 4.41 27.11
C THR A 364 -15.04 3.38 27.62
N ARG A 365 -15.19 2.27 26.89
CA ARG A 365 -15.85 1.06 27.35
C ARG A 365 -14.77 0.00 27.62
N ASN A 366 -14.85 -0.64 28.78
CA ASN A 366 -14.00 -1.78 29.14
C ASN A 366 -14.56 -3.08 28.60
#